data_AF-A0A933SUY2-F1
#
_entry.id   AF-A0A933SUY2-F1
#
_cell.length_a   1.000
_cell.length_b   1.000
_cell.length_c   1.000
_cell.angle_alpha   90.00
_cell.angle_beta   90.00
_cell.angle_gamma   90.00
#
_symmetry.space_group_name_H-M   'P 1'
#
loop_
_entity.id
_entity.type
_entity.pdbx_description
1 polymer ?
#
loop_
_entity_poly.entity_id
_entity_poly.type
_entity_poly.pdbx_seq_one_letter_code
_entity_poly.pdbx_strand_id
1 'polypeptide(L)'
;MSYFLSRLEGVDRDLYFADRDKRNILDKSINDIILCLVDIAEECLKENKRSVPDTYKDTILACHEFAGDIVLKVAPLVKHRNETIHHYLKANWHNIIAVKNKIPDIREFVEKIKKLSWKKCLS
;
A
#
# COMPACT_ATOMS: atom_id res chain seq x y z
N MET A 1 -7.19 -6.92 -1.92
CA MET A 1 -7.54 -5.86 -2.92
C MET A 1 -9.00 -5.94 -3.37
N SER A 2 -9.54 -7.11 -3.72
CA SER A 2 -10.96 -7.28 -4.11
C SER A 2 -11.95 -6.79 -3.05
N TYR A 3 -11.70 -7.09 -1.77
CA TYR A 3 -12.53 -6.61 -0.65
C TYR A 3 -12.63 -5.08 -0.59
N PHE A 4 -11.52 -4.35 -0.70
CA PHE A 4 -11.56 -2.89 -0.69
C PHE A 4 -12.38 -2.32 -1.85
N LEU A 5 -12.20 -2.88 -3.06
CA LEU A 5 -12.96 -2.45 -4.24
C LEU A 5 -14.45 -2.69 -4.09
N SER A 6 -14.87 -3.84 -3.55
CA SER A 6 -16.29 -4.12 -3.34
C SER A 6 -16.92 -3.25 -2.25
N ARG A 7 -16.13 -2.82 -1.24
CA ARG A 7 -16.59 -1.87 -0.21
C ARG A 7 -16.66 -0.42 -0.71
N LEU A 8 -15.99 -0.10 -1.80
CA LEU A 8 -15.99 1.23 -2.43
C LEU A 8 -17.03 1.38 -3.53
N GLU A 9 -17.63 0.27 -3.98
CA GLU A 9 -18.64 0.27 -5.04
C GLU A 9 -19.89 1.06 -4.63
N GLY A 10 -20.31 2.00 -5.48
CA GLY A 10 -21.44 2.89 -5.19
C GLY A 10 -21.19 3.91 -4.06
N VAL A 11 -19.97 4.01 -3.53
CA VAL A 11 -19.62 4.99 -2.51
C VAL A 11 -19.02 6.23 -3.18
N ASP A 12 -19.65 7.37 -2.96
CA ASP A 12 -19.12 8.68 -3.27
C ASP A 12 -18.66 9.40 -2.00
N ARG A 13 -18.19 10.65 -2.18
CA ARG A 13 -17.69 11.47 -1.08
C ARG A 13 -18.76 11.72 -0.01
N ASP A 14 -19.98 12.00 -0.42
CA ASP A 14 -21.04 12.41 0.49
C ASP A 14 -21.52 11.21 1.31
N LEU A 15 -21.68 10.05 0.67
CA LEU A 15 -22.00 8.80 1.35
C LEU A 15 -20.88 8.38 2.31
N TYR A 16 -19.61 8.57 1.94
CA TYR A 16 -18.48 8.34 2.84
C TYR A 16 -18.52 9.21 4.10
N PHE A 17 -18.94 10.47 3.99
CA PHE A 17 -19.05 11.34 5.17
C PHE A 17 -20.31 11.05 6.00
N ALA A 18 -21.41 10.73 5.35
CA ALA A 18 -22.69 10.45 6.00
C ALA A 18 -22.70 9.10 6.74
N ASP A 19 -22.01 8.08 6.22
CA ASP A 19 -22.00 6.74 6.78
C ASP A 19 -20.69 6.43 7.53
N ARG A 20 -20.77 6.43 8.86
CA ARG A 20 -19.63 6.16 9.75
C ARG A 20 -19.04 4.77 9.55
N ASP A 21 -19.87 3.76 9.32
CA ASP A 21 -19.41 2.38 9.21
C ASP A 21 -18.69 2.16 7.89
N LYS A 22 -19.25 2.67 6.79
CA LYS A 22 -18.56 2.67 5.48
C LYS A 22 -17.22 3.39 5.56
N ARG A 23 -17.18 4.57 6.19
CA ARG A 23 -15.93 5.30 6.42
C ARG A 23 -14.90 4.46 7.16
N ASN A 24 -15.27 3.91 8.32
CA ASN A 24 -14.36 3.10 9.14
C ASN A 24 -13.82 1.89 8.37
N ILE A 25 -14.68 1.20 7.61
CA ILE A 25 -14.28 0.04 6.80
C ILE A 25 -13.27 0.45 5.74
N LEU A 26 -13.51 1.54 5.02
CA LEU A 26 -12.63 2.02 3.95
C LEU A 26 -11.30 2.53 4.51
N ASP A 27 -11.33 3.33 5.59
CA ASP A 27 -10.14 3.86 6.25
C ASP A 27 -9.25 2.73 6.79
N LYS A 28 -9.85 1.71 7.41
CA LYS A 28 -9.11 0.53 7.86
C LYS A 28 -8.54 -0.26 6.69
N SER A 29 -9.34 -0.46 5.63
CA SER A 29 -8.90 -1.23 4.46
C SER A 29 -7.70 -0.61 3.76
N ILE A 30 -7.64 0.73 3.63
CA ILE A 30 -6.47 1.38 3.04
C ILE A 30 -5.23 1.29 3.95
N ASN A 31 -5.41 1.39 5.27
CA ASN A 31 -4.31 1.22 6.21
C ASN A 31 -3.74 -0.20 6.12
N ASP A 32 -4.61 -1.21 6.08
CA ASP A 32 -4.19 -2.61 5.96
C ASP A 32 -3.46 -2.84 4.63
N ILE A 33 -3.92 -2.27 3.52
CA ILE A 33 -3.20 -2.32 2.23
C ILE A 33 -1.81 -1.71 2.35
N ILE A 34 -1.69 -0.52 2.95
CA ILE A 34 -0.41 0.19 3.11
C ILE A 34 0.56 -0.62 3.96
N LEU A 35 0.11 -1.17 5.10
CA LEU A 35 0.93 -2.00 5.97
C LEU A 35 1.42 -3.27 5.27
N CYS A 36 0.52 -3.97 4.58
CA CYS A 36 0.91 -5.15 3.83
C CYS A 36 1.96 -4.86 2.74
N LEU A 37 1.94 -3.67 2.12
CA LEU A 37 2.97 -3.31 1.14
C LEU A 37 4.34 -3.13 1.79
N VAL A 38 4.37 -2.54 2.98
CA VAL A 38 5.61 -2.38 3.75
C VAL A 38 6.13 -3.74 4.19
N ASP A 39 5.27 -4.62 4.73
CA ASP A 39 5.65 -5.96 5.15
C ASP A 39 6.25 -6.78 3.98
N ILE A 40 5.63 -6.71 2.80
CA ILE A 40 6.14 -7.36 1.58
C ILE A 40 7.52 -6.80 1.19
N ALA A 41 7.71 -5.49 1.30
CA ALA A 41 9.00 -4.87 0.99
C ALA A 41 10.08 -5.24 2.01
N GLU A 42 9.76 -5.21 3.30
CA GLU A 42 10.66 -5.65 4.35
C GLU A 42 11.09 -7.10 4.15
N GLU A 43 10.14 -7.99 3.87
CA GLU A 43 10.43 -9.40 3.63
C GLU A 43 11.33 -9.55 2.39
N CYS A 44 11.03 -8.84 1.30
CA CYS A 44 11.87 -8.80 0.11
C CYS A 44 13.31 -8.37 0.42
N LEU A 45 13.50 -7.33 1.23
CA LEU A 45 14.83 -6.86 1.64
C LEU A 45 15.55 -7.90 2.51
N LYS A 46 14.86 -8.47 3.51
CA LYS A 46 15.39 -9.49 4.42
C LYS A 46 15.84 -10.74 3.66
N GLU A 47 14.99 -11.26 2.78
CA GLU A 47 15.28 -12.42 1.92
C GLU A 47 16.49 -12.20 1.00
N ASN A 48 16.79 -10.95 0.65
CA ASN A 48 17.91 -10.55 -0.19
C ASN A 48 19.09 -9.97 0.60
N LYS A 49 19.11 -10.16 1.93
CA LYS A 49 20.19 -9.73 2.84
C LYS A 49 20.48 -8.22 2.74
N ARG A 50 19.45 -7.42 2.55
CA ARG A 50 19.51 -5.96 2.60
C ARG A 50 19.09 -5.44 3.97
N SER A 51 19.60 -4.27 4.34
CA SER A 51 19.13 -3.56 5.53
C SER A 51 17.73 -3.01 5.29
N VAL A 52 16.88 -3.10 6.30
CA VAL A 52 15.55 -2.47 6.28
C VAL A 52 15.68 -1.03 6.74
N PRO A 53 15.27 -0.03 5.93
CA PRO A 53 15.26 1.37 6.33
C PRO A 53 14.29 1.66 7.48
N ASP A 54 14.50 2.77 8.19
CA ASP A 54 13.67 3.17 9.34
C ASP A 54 12.30 3.71 8.93
N THR A 55 12.16 4.21 7.69
CA THR A 55 10.91 4.79 7.21
C THR A 55 10.25 3.89 6.18
N TYR A 56 8.93 3.77 6.26
CA TYR A 56 8.15 2.92 5.35
C TYR A 56 8.31 3.32 3.89
N LYS A 57 8.42 4.63 3.62
CA LYS A 57 8.68 5.15 2.28
C LYS A 57 10.02 4.63 1.76
N ASP A 58 11.06 4.73 2.58
CA ASP A 58 12.40 4.29 2.19
C ASP A 58 12.47 2.78 2.08
N THR A 59 11.70 2.03 2.89
CA THR A 59 11.54 0.57 2.74
C THR A 59 11.00 0.20 1.36
N ILE A 60 9.96 0.87 0.87
CA ILE A 60 9.46 0.63 -0.50
C ILE A 60 10.51 1.01 -1.54
N LEU A 61 11.18 2.16 -1.39
CA LEU A 61 12.18 2.64 -2.35
C LEU A 61 13.41 1.73 -2.41
N ALA A 62 13.83 1.15 -1.29
CA ALA A 62 14.94 0.20 -1.23
C ALA A 62 14.67 -1.06 -2.06
N CYS A 63 13.42 -1.37 -2.38
CA CYS A 63 13.07 -2.44 -3.31
C CYS A 63 13.28 -2.08 -4.80
N HIS A 64 13.84 -0.91 -5.15
CA HIS A 64 14.06 -0.50 -6.54
C HIS A 64 14.87 -1.53 -7.33
N GLU A 65 15.92 -2.10 -6.73
CA GLU A 65 16.75 -3.13 -7.40
C GLU A 65 15.96 -4.41 -7.75
N PHE A 66 14.83 -4.64 -7.09
CA PHE A 66 14.00 -5.84 -7.19
C PHE A 66 12.76 -5.62 -8.06
N ALA A 67 12.07 -4.52 -7.85
CA ALA A 67 10.79 -4.22 -8.51
C ALA A 67 10.92 -3.14 -9.61
N GLY A 68 12.07 -2.50 -9.75
CA GLY A 68 12.32 -1.42 -10.69
C GLY A 68 11.49 -0.17 -10.38
N ASP A 69 11.24 0.66 -11.39
CA ASP A 69 10.64 1.99 -11.23
C ASP A 69 9.21 2.00 -10.65
N ILE A 70 8.54 0.85 -10.57
CA ILE A 70 7.22 0.75 -9.93
C ILE A 70 7.27 1.21 -8.48
N VAL A 71 8.41 1.05 -7.78
CA VAL A 71 8.57 1.49 -6.40
C VAL A 71 8.41 3.01 -6.27
N LEU A 72 8.78 3.78 -7.30
CA LEU A 72 8.63 5.24 -7.31
C LEU A 72 7.14 5.64 -7.35
N LYS A 73 6.29 4.81 -7.94
CA LYS A 73 4.83 5.02 -8.00
C LYS A 73 4.12 4.58 -6.73
N VAL A 74 4.65 3.58 -6.02
CA VAL A 74 4.05 3.00 -4.80
C VAL A 74 4.53 3.71 -3.53
N ALA A 75 5.80 4.12 -3.45
CA ALA A 75 6.38 4.76 -2.27
C ALA A 75 5.62 6.01 -1.77
N PRO A 76 5.02 6.87 -2.62
CA PRO A 76 4.20 7.98 -2.13
C PRO A 76 2.99 7.53 -1.29
N LEU A 77 2.42 6.34 -1.55
CA LEU A 77 1.24 5.83 -0.85
C LEU A 77 1.51 5.53 0.62
N VAL A 78 2.72 5.04 0.93
CA VAL A 78 3.15 4.71 2.30
C VAL A 78 3.67 5.94 3.07
N LYS A 79 4.06 7.02 2.38
CA LYS A 79 4.43 8.29 3.02
C LYS A 79 3.26 8.88 3.80
N HIS A 80 2.04 8.69 3.31
CA HIS A 80 0.78 9.05 3.98
C HIS A 80 0.49 8.21 5.24
N ARG A 81 1.51 7.73 5.95
CA ARG A 81 1.40 7.18 7.31
C ARG A 81 2.16 8.04 8.32
N ASN A 82 3.37 8.50 8.00
CA ASN A 82 4.16 9.34 8.93
C ASN A 82 3.49 10.69 9.23
N GLU A 83 2.79 11.28 8.26
CA GLU A 83 2.00 12.50 8.44
C GLU A 83 0.56 12.20 8.92
N THR A 84 0.15 10.93 8.90
CA THR A 84 -1.27 10.52 8.96
C THR A 84 -1.61 9.74 10.22
N ILE A 85 -0.65 9.08 10.89
CA ILE A 85 -0.83 8.54 12.26
C ILE A 85 -1.31 9.62 13.23
N HIS A 86 -0.78 10.85 13.10
CA HIS A 86 -1.22 11.99 13.92
C HIS A 86 -2.51 12.68 13.42
N HIS A 87 -2.94 12.45 12.18
CA HIS A 87 -4.08 13.14 11.53
C HIS A 87 -5.25 12.23 11.14
N TYR A 88 -5.28 10.96 11.56
CA TYR A 88 -6.36 9.98 11.29
C TYR A 88 -7.79 10.46 11.65
N LEU A 89 -7.94 11.57 12.37
CA LEU A 89 -9.23 12.12 12.77
C LEU A 89 -9.89 13.06 11.74
N LYS A 90 -9.23 13.41 10.62
CA LYS A 90 -9.82 14.26 9.58
C LYS A 90 -9.84 13.58 8.21
N ALA A 91 -10.99 12.97 7.88
CA ALA A 91 -11.53 12.85 6.52
C ALA A 91 -10.57 12.36 5.41
N ASN A 92 -10.52 11.05 5.16
CA ASN A 92 -9.48 10.40 4.35
C ASN A 92 -9.87 10.11 2.88
N TRP A 93 -10.92 10.75 2.36
CA TRP A 93 -11.48 10.46 1.03
C TRP A 93 -10.45 10.55 -0.11
N HIS A 94 -9.57 11.56 -0.08
CA HIS A 94 -8.53 11.72 -1.10
C HIS A 94 -7.56 10.54 -1.13
N ASN A 95 -7.20 9.97 0.03
CA ASN A 95 -6.31 8.81 0.08
C ASN A 95 -7.03 7.53 -0.37
N ILE A 96 -8.33 7.39 -0.10
CA ILE A 96 -9.15 6.29 -0.65
C ILE A 96 -9.08 6.29 -2.18
N ILE A 97 -9.29 7.47 -2.79
CA ILE A 97 -9.21 7.61 -4.25
C ILE A 97 -7.77 7.41 -4.75
N ALA A 98 -6.77 7.93 -4.05
CA ALA A 98 -5.36 7.71 -4.41
C ALA A 98 -5.01 6.22 -4.44
N VAL A 99 -5.36 5.47 -3.39
CA VAL A 99 -5.15 4.01 -3.32
C VAL A 99 -5.94 3.31 -4.42
N LYS A 100 -7.22 3.64 -4.63
CA LYS A 100 -8.04 3.08 -5.71
C LYS A 100 -7.36 3.22 -7.08
N ASN A 101 -6.91 4.43 -7.40
CA ASN A 101 -6.26 4.73 -8.69
C ASN A 101 -4.90 4.05 -8.84
N LYS A 102 -4.24 3.73 -7.73
CA LYS A 102 -2.95 3.04 -7.70
C LYS A 102 -3.04 1.52 -7.58
N ILE A 103 -4.23 0.92 -7.53
CA ILE A 103 -4.39 -0.54 -7.49
C ILE A 103 -3.60 -1.26 -8.62
N PRO A 104 -3.59 -0.79 -9.88
CA PRO A 104 -2.77 -1.42 -10.92
C PRO A 104 -1.28 -1.40 -10.59
N ASP A 105 -0.76 -0.26 -10.13
CA ASP A 105 0.66 -0.10 -9.76
C ASP A 105 1.01 -0.98 -8.54
N ILE A 106 0.11 -1.06 -7.55
CA ILE A 106 0.27 -1.91 -6.37
C ILE A 106 0.31 -3.39 -6.76
N ARG A 107 -0.58 -3.82 -7.67
CA ARG A 107 -0.57 -5.20 -8.18
C ARG A 107 0.74 -5.49 -8.90
N GLU A 108 1.22 -4.59 -9.75
CA GLU A 108 2.49 -4.76 -10.45
C GLU A 108 3.65 -4.93 -9.46
N PHE A 109 3.72 -4.07 -8.43
CA PHE A 109 4.74 -4.17 -7.38
C PHE A 109 4.73 -5.53 -6.68
N VAL A 110 3.55 -5.98 -6.22
CA VAL A 110 3.40 -7.28 -5.54
C VAL A 110 3.81 -8.43 -6.46
N GLU A 111 3.40 -8.40 -7.73
CA GLU A 111 3.74 -9.46 -8.67
C GLU A 111 5.23 -9.50 -9.02
N LYS A 112 5.90 -8.34 -9.09
CA LYS A 112 7.36 -8.29 -9.27
C LYS A 112 8.11 -8.88 -8.08
N ILE A 113 7.70 -8.54 -6.85
CA ILE A 113 8.31 -9.10 -5.64
C ILE A 113 8.07 -10.61 -5.54
N LYS A 114 6.83 -11.08 -5.77
CA LYS A 114 6.51 -12.53 -5.76
C LYS A 114 7.36 -13.34 -6.73
N LYS A 115 7.58 -12.82 -7.95
CA LYS A 115 8.41 -13.50 -8.96
C LYS A 115 9.85 -13.71 -8.51
N LEU A 116 10.37 -12.86 -7.62
CA LEU A 116 11.71 -13.01 -7.07
C LEU A 116 11.77 -14.12 -6.02
N SER A 117 10.76 -14.20 -5.15
CA SER A 117 10.66 -15.27 -4.15
C SER A 117 10.53 -16.65 -4.82
N TRP A 118 9.74 -16.77 -5.89
CA TRP A 118 9.59 -18.04 -6.63
C TRP A 118 10.84 -18.49 -7.40
N LYS A 119 11.67 -17.56 -7.89
CA LYS A 119 12.92 -17.90 -8.60
C LYS A 119 13.95 -18.59 -7.71
N LYS A 120 13.91 -18.37 -6.39
CA LYS A 120 14.82 -19.00 -5.43
C LYS A 120 14.43 -20.44 -5.06
N CYS A 121 13.16 -20.84 -5.23
CA CYS A 121 12.73 -22.23 -4.98
C CYS A 121 13.09 -23.20 -6.13
N LEU A 122 13.51 -22.66 -7.29
CA LEU A 122 13.90 -23.44 -8.47
C LEU A 122 15.42 -23.41 -8.74
N SER A 123 16.19 -22.81 -7.84
CA SER A 123 17.67 -22.76 -7.84
C SER A 123 18.23 -23.55 -6.68
#